data_AF-A0A524EGW6-F1
#
_entry.id   AF-A0A524EGW6-F1
#
_cell.length_a   1.000
_cell.length_b   1.000
_cell.length_c   1.000
_cell.angle_alpha   90.00
_cell.angle_beta   90.00
_cell.angle_gamma   90.00
#
_symmetry.space_group_name_H-M   'P 1'
#
loop_
_entity.id
_entity.type
_entity.pdbx_description
1 polymer ?
#
loop_
_entity_poly.entity_id
_entity_poly.type
_entity_poly.pdbx_seq_one_letter_code
_entity_poly.pdbx_strand_id
1 'polypeptide(L)'
;MMRKYKDMIDTPDNEEEKEEFDKVYDKYKDMFKTDTFFIGVISRKVYGKNKKKRVRFGNYMMDRTLLELYKEVKEKPNLEYLK
;
A
#
# COMPACT_ATOMS: atom_id res chain seq x y z
N MET A 1 6.00 14.90 -6.37
CA MET A 1 5.47 13.89 -5.43
C MET A 1 5.03 12.60 -6.14
N MET A 2 4.21 12.67 -7.19
CA MET A 2 3.67 11.47 -7.89
C MET A 2 4.73 10.50 -8.45
N ARG A 3 5.85 11.01 -9.02
CA ARG A 3 6.99 10.18 -9.45
C ARG A 3 7.58 9.34 -8.31
N LYS A 4 7.77 9.95 -7.14
CA LYS A 4 8.41 9.30 -5.97
C LYS A 4 7.66 8.04 -5.51
N TYR A 5 6.32 8.05 -5.52
CA TYR A 5 5.52 6.88 -5.15
C TYR A 5 5.42 5.86 -6.29
N LYS A 6 5.32 6.34 -7.53
CA LYS A 6 5.24 5.46 -8.71
C LYS A 6 6.51 4.64 -8.92
N ASP A 7 7.68 5.23 -8.68
CA ASP A 7 8.99 4.58 -8.77
C ASP A 7 9.25 3.61 -7.59
N MET A 8 8.43 3.66 -6.52
CA MET A 8 8.53 2.75 -5.35
C MET A 8 7.53 1.59 -5.40
N ILE A 9 6.49 1.66 -6.24
CA ILE A 9 5.57 0.55 -6.58
C ILE A 9 6.30 -0.59 -7.31
N ASP A 10 7.55 -0.38 -7.73
CA ASP A 10 8.49 -1.41 -8.22
C ASP A 10 9.10 -2.27 -7.09
N THR A 11 8.55 -2.22 -5.87
CA THR A 11 8.97 -3.06 -4.74
C THR A 11 8.69 -4.57 -4.87
N PRO A 12 7.88 -5.11 -5.80
CA PRO A 12 7.85 -6.54 -6.09
C PRO A 12 9.10 -6.98 -6.86
N ASP A 13 9.72 -8.09 -6.48
CA ASP A 13 10.92 -8.62 -7.15
C ASP A 13 10.60 -9.13 -8.57
N ASN A 14 9.34 -9.51 -8.85
CA ASN A 14 8.88 -10.03 -10.14
C ASN A 14 7.37 -9.85 -10.32
N GLU A 15 6.85 -10.18 -11.52
CA GLU A 15 5.41 -10.08 -11.82
C GLU A 15 4.54 -11.01 -10.95
N GLU A 16 5.02 -12.21 -10.60
CA GLU A 16 4.29 -13.13 -9.74
C GLU A 16 4.09 -12.57 -8.32
N GLU A 17 5.14 -11.98 -7.73
CA GLU A 17 5.10 -11.34 -6.41
C GLU A 17 4.20 -10.11 -6.47
N LYS A 18 4.20 -9.38 -7.58
CA LYS A 18 3.30 -8.24 -7.79
C LYS A 18 1.84 -8.70 -7.83
N GLU A 19 1.51 -9.74 -8.58
CA GLU A 19 0.15 -10.30 -8.61
C GLU A 19 -0.30 -10.79 -7.23
N GLU A 20 0.59 -11.44 -6.49
CA GLU A 20 0.32 -11.85 -5.11
C GLU A 20 0.06 -10.65 -4.22
N PHE A 21 0.90 -9.62 -4.29
CA PHE A 21 0.74 -8.38 -3.53
C PHE A 21 -0.55 -7.66 -3.91
N ASP A 22 -0.93 -7.64 -5.19
CA ASP A 22 -2.18 -7.06 -5.67
C ASP A 22 -3.40 -7.79 -5.13
N LYS A 23 -3.41 -9.13 -5.18
CA LYS A 23 -4.49 -9.94 -4.61
C LYS A 23 -4.67 -9.67 -3.11
N VAL A 24 -3.57 -9.52 -2.37
CA VAL A 24 -3.62 -9.20 -0.93
C VAL A 24 -4.02 -7.74 -0.71
N TYR A 25 -3.51 -6.80 -1.50
CA TYR A 25 -3.90 -5.38 -1.46
C TYR A 25 -5.40 -5.25 -1.62
N ASP A 26 -5.96 -5.80 -2.70
CA ASP A 26 -7.38 -5.65 -3.03
C ASP A 26 -8.31 -6.26 -1.98
N LYS A 27 -7.86 -7.35 -1.32
CA LYS A 27 -8.61 -7.98 -0.24
C LYS A 27 -8.71 -7.10 1.01
N TYR A 28 -7.73 -6.24 1.25
CA TYR A 28 -7.60 -5.51 2.51
C TYR A 28 -7.49 -3.98 2.35
N LYS A 29 -7.62 -3.45 1.12
CA LYS A 29 -7.43 -2.02 0.78
C LYS A 29 -8.22 -1.05 1.65
N ASP A 30 -9.45 -1.40 1.99
CA ASP A 30 -10.30 -0.56 2.83
C ASP A 30 -9.77 -0.43 4.27
N MET A 31 -9.08 -1.47 4.76
CA MET A 31 -8.42 -1.47 6.08
C MET A 31 -7.08 -0.71 6.06
N PHE A 32 -6.42 -0.63 4.91
CA PHE A 32 -5.13 0.05 4.77
C PHE A 32 -5.28 1.57 4.63
N LYS A 33 -6.34 2.03 3.95
CA LYS A 33 -6.68 3.46 3.84
C LYS A 33 -6.86 4.15 5.18
N THR A 34 -7.28 3.39 6.19
CA THR A 34 -7.64 3.90 7.51
C THR A 34 -6.48 3.88 8.50
N ASP A 35 -5.60 2.87 8.44
CA ASP A 35 -4.49 2.78 9.40
C ASP A 35 -3.31 1.92 8.90
N THR A 36 -2.14 2.56 8.85
CA THR A 36 -0.85 1.96 8.47
C THR A 36 -0.41 0.80 9.38
N PHE A 37 -0.90 0.73 10.62
CA PHE A 37 -0.65 -0.39 11.53
C PHE A 37 -1.16 -1.73 10.97
N PHE A 38 -2.28 -1.73 10.23
CA PHE A 38 -2.84 -2.94 9.62
C PHE A 38 -1.93 -3.55 8.56
N ILE A 39 -1.13 -2.74 7.86
CA ILE A 39 -0.11 -3.22 6.91
C ILE A 39 0.90 -4.14 7.62
N GLY A 40 1.33 -3.74 8.82
CA GLY A 40 2.23 -4.53 9.66
C GLY A 40 1.61 -5.86 10.12
N VAL A 41 0.33 -5.86 10.49
CA VAL A 41 -0.39 -7.07 10.93
C VAL A 41 -0.61 -8.03 9.75
N ILE A 42 -1.08 -7.53 8.61
CA ILE A 42 -1.39 -8.35 7.43
C ILE A 42 -0.11 -8.91 6.82
N SER A 43 0.96 -8.11 6.72
CA SER A 43 2.26 -8.61 6.25
C SER A 43 2.77 -9.77 7.11
N ARG A 44 2.65 -9.71 8.44
CA ARG A 44 3.00 -10.82 9.34
C ARG A 44 2.09 -12.03 9.16
N LYS A 45 0.79 -11.82 8.95
CA LYS A 45 -0.19 -12.90 8.77
C LYS A 45 0.03 -13.65 7.46
N VAL A 46 0.28 -12.95 6.35
CA VAL A 46 0.42 -13.53 5.02
C VAL A 46 1.81 -14.13 4.79
N TYR A 47 2.87 -13.39 5.14
CA TYR A 47 4.25 -13.78 4.82
C TYR A 47 5.02 -14.37 6.01
N GLY A 48 4.39 -14.46 7.19
CA GLY A 48 4.93 -15.12 8.37
C GLY A 48 6.29 -14.57 8.80
N LYS A 49 7.30 -15.46 8.85
CA LYS A 49 8.67 -15.14 9.27
C LYS A 49 9.52 -14.53 8.14
N ASN A 50 9.07 -14.49 6.89
CA ASN A 50 9.85 -13.93 5.79
C ASN A 50 9.98 -12.40 5.90
N LYS A 51 11.05 -11.94 6.55
CA LYS A 51 11.27 -10.52 6.84
C LYS A 51 11.41 -9.68 5.57
N LYS A 52 12.09 -10.17 4.53
CA LYS A 52 12.30 -9.44 3.27
C LYS A 52 10.97 -9.19 2.56
N LYS A 53 10.17 -10.24 2.37
CA LYS A 53 8.86 -10.16 1.71
C LYS A 53 7.88 -9.26 2.46
N ARG A 54 7.88 -9.32 3.81
CA ARG A 54 7.08 -8.41 4.65
C ARG A 54 7.41 -6.94 4.44
N VAL A 55 8.70 -6.59 4.37
CA VAL A 55 9.14 -5.20 4.17
C VAL A 55 8.74 -4.72 2.78
N ARG A 56 8.96 -5.52 1.74
CA ARG A 56 8.56 -5.19 0.36
C ARG A 56 7.06 -4.98 0.24
N PHE A 57 6.27 -5.92 0.76
CA PHE A 57 4.82 -5.78 0.79
C PHE A 57 4.42 -4.52 1.58
N GLY A 58 5.01 -4.28 2.75
CA GLY A 58 4.69 -3.11 3.56
C GLY A 58 4.91 -1.78 2.83
N ASN A 59 6.03 -1.65 2.13
CA ASN A 59 6.32 -0.48 1.29
C ASN A 59 5.32 -0.36 0.13
N TYR A 60 5.12 -1.46 -0.61
CA TYR A 60 4.17 -1.52 -1.73
C TYR A 60 2.77 -1.04 -1.34
N MET A 61 2.27 -1.52 -0.21
CA MET A 61 0.96 -1.18 0.34
C MET A 61 0.86 0.29 0.71
N MET A 62 1.83 0.79 1.49
CA MET A 62 1.86 2.17 1.97
C MET A 62 1.86 3.15 0.79
N ASP A 63 2.72 2.92 -0.20
CA ASP A 63 2.85 3.81 -1.35
C ASP A 63 1.58 3.85 -2.18
N ARG A 64 0.90 2.71 -2.35
CA ARG A 64 -0.36 2.63 -3.08
C ARG A 64 -1.51 3.32 -2.32
N THR A 65 -1.59 3.14 -1.00
CA THR A 65 -2.56 3.86 -0.17
C THR A 65 -2.34 5.37 -0.19
N LEU A 66 -1.11 5.85 -0.08
CA LEU A 66 -0.78 7.27 -0.21
C LEU A 66 -1.14 7.82 -1.60
N LEU A 67 -0.92 7.03 -2.66
CA LEU A 67 -1.30 7.41 -4.02
C LEU A 67 -2.82 7.53 -4.17
N GLU A 68 -3.59 6.61 -3.59
CA GLU A 68 -5.06 6.66 -3.59
C GLU A 68 -5.57 7.89 -2.83
N LEU A 69 -5.08 8.12 -1.61
CA LEU A 69 -5.44 9.31 -0.82
C LEU A 69 -5.10 10.61 -1.55
N TYR A 70 -3.92 10.70 -2.18
CA TYR A 70 -3.53 11.86 -2.96
C TYR A 70 -4.48 12.12 -4.14
N LYS A 71 -4.90 11.08 -4.85
CA LYS A 71 -5.88 11.21 -5.95
C LYS A 71 -7.24 11.65 -5.42
N GLU A 72 -7.71 11.06 -4.33
CA GLU A 72 -8.98 11.42 -3.70
C GLU A 72 -8.99 12.91 -3.27
N VAL A 73 -7.92 13.40 -2.65
CA VAL A 73 -7.76 14.81 -2.26
C VAL A 73 -7.72 15.74 -3.49
N LYS A 74 -7.04 15.33 -4.56
CA LYS A 74 -6.94 16.13 -5.78
C LYS A 74 -8.28 16.21 -6.53
N GLU A 75 -9.05 15.13 -6.54
CA GLU A 75 -10.36 15.06 -7.19
C GLU A 75 -11.47 15.74 -6.38
N LYS A 76 -11.32 15.79 -5.04
CA LYS A 76 -12.26 16.45 -4.13
C LYS A 76 -11.52 17.45 -3.22
N PRO A 77 -11.18 18.65 -3.73
CA PRO A 77 -10.45 19.66 -2.95
C PRO A 77 -11.22 20.19 -1.72
N ASN A 78 -12.53 19.89 -1.59
CA ASN A 78 -13.40 20.34 -0.51
C ASN A 78 -13.60 19.33 0.64
N LEU A 79 -12.88 18.21 0.69
CA LEU A 79 -12.97 17.30 1.82
C LEU A 79 -12.18 17.85 3.02
N GLU A 80 -12.91 18.23 4.08
CA GLU A 80 -12.46 18.75 5.39
C GLU A 80 -11.54 17.80 6.21
N TYR A 81 -10.80 16.87 5.59
CA TYR A 81 -9.87 15.99 6.33
C TYR A 81 -8.58 16.69 6.82
N LEU A 82 -8.47 18.00 6.61
CA LEU A 82 -7.34 18.85 7.02
C LEU A 82 -7.74 20.03 7.93
N LYS A 83 -8.95 20.01 8.51
CA LYS A 83 -9.31 20.93 9.60
C LYS A 83 -9.10 20.29 10.97
#